data_AF-A0A511N9F7-F1
#
_entry.id   AF-A0A511N9F7-F1
#
_cell.length_a   1.000
_cell.length_b   1.000
_cell.length_c   1.000
_cell.angle_alpha   90.00
_cell.angle_beta   90.00
_cell.angle_gamma   90.00
#
_symmetry.space_group_name_H-M   'P 1'
#
loop_
_entity.id
_entity.type
_entity.pdbx_description
1 polymer ?
#
loop_
_entity_poly.entity_id
_entity_poly.type
_entity_poly.pdbx_seq_one_letter_code
_entity_poly.pdbx_strand_id
1 'polypeptide(L)'
;MTNPFVAYLNRYTTASPEHEAAFDEFTSNSRVDGIEPLSLDTEVGRKLFELFDQDHPPAVILTGNAGDGKTYLCRKIIEKFTGQKFAGWDRDAVKQDFYRQGHPLRVIKDLSEMGIESSGVVLKGLHRRLLGMPSMPFLIAANEGRLRAQLASLGLPELQAEVDRQLQEGPDPSKPVLVIDLNRIPTSSYIPQVLSWMTDPDRWEACGGCAAKGDCPILHNARKLQQPRIQQRVLRLYEVLEHLEHHITVRDQLVHMAFTVTGGLSCQKVRAQRGKPSEWRSVARQYAYYNNLWGEAATETFRKKATALKLMNRLDVAGQSVFQVDHFIISDHQASEQPEYRQVFEPAIDLGHTLFQQERASYLLGDQLEQAVDFVKNWLPFCRRKVFFEWHDEDAVLGLLPFQHLGLYLKLLEDRKHTLKAWQVRKMVLGLNRAFSGLFVQETDHLYVTSHYGQGARTSIPIIRQKIPYEQLDLEVNAETQNFMPARPQMTLQITNVKLSPEPVRWKVNLLRFEYVMRRASGGTSNVLSEECDLDIRHLKDELLTRFQTGPTGDHIEFFELTGSGYRPQVLRLPQEVEA
;
A
#
# COMPACT_ATOMS: atom_id res chain seq x y z
N MET A 1 8.10 -20.25 -32.83
CA MET A 1 8.53 -20.79 -31.52
C MET A 1 7.60 -20.26 -30.44
N THR A 2 7.40 -21.02 -29.37
CA THR A 2 6.65 -20.60 -28.18
C THR A 2 7.67 -20.27 -27.10
N ASN A 3 7.48 -19.17 -26.37
CA ASN A 3 8.36 -18.84 -25.24
C ASN A 3 7.83 -19.58 -23.98
N PRO A 4 8.58 -20.53 -23.40
CA PRO A 4 8.15 -21.26 -22.20
C PRO A 4 7.95 -20.35 -20.99
N PHE A 5 8.68 -19.23 -20.91
CA PHE A 5 8.54 -18.28 -19.80
C PHE A 5 7.16 -17.61 -19.76
N VAL A 6 6.50 -17.43 -20.91
CA VAL A 6 5.11 -16.92 -20.94
C VAL A 6 4.14 -17.93 -20.32
N ALA A 7 4.35 -19.23 -20.55
CA ALA A 7 3.55 -20.26 -19.91
C ALA A 7 3.83 -20.30 -18.41
N TYR A 8 5.10 -20.20 -18.01
CA TYR A 8 5.52 -20.11 -16.60
C TYR A 8 4.83 -18.96 -15.86
N LEU A 9 4.87 -17.73 -16.40
CA LEU A 9 4.20 -16.58 -15.78
C LEU A 9 2.69 -16.78 -15.63
N ASN A 10 2.04 -17.39 -16.62
CA ASN A 10 0.61 -17.64 -16.56
C ASN A 10 0.21 -18.68 -15.48
N ARG A 11 1.14 -19.50 -14.98
CA ARG A 11 0.87 -20.42 -13.84
C ARG A 11 0.58 -19.66 -12.55
N TYR A 12 1.17 -18.46 -12.37
CA TYR A 12 0.86 -17.59 -11.24
C TYR A 12 -0.54 -16.98 -11.32
N THR A 13 -1.20 -16.97 -12.48
CA THR A 13 -2.55 -16.37 -12.54
C THR A 13 -3.54 -17.29 -11.81
N THR A 14 -4.31 -16.75 -10.86
CA THR A 14 -5.30 -17.48 -10.00
C THR A 14 -6.43 -18.20 -10.77
N ALA A 15 -6.41 -18.10 -12.10
CA ALA A 15 -7.24 -18.85 -13.04
C ALA A 15 -6.66 -20.24 -13.38
N SER A 16 -5.40 -20.53 -13.02
CA SER A 16 -4.78 -21.85 -13.20
C SER A 16 -5.08 -22.78 -12.01
N PRO A 17 -5.44 -24.05 -12.23
CA PRO A 17 -5.49 -25.09 -11.18
C PRO A 17 -4.14 -25.28 -10.46
N GLU A 18 -3.04 -24.87 -11.10
CA GLU A 18 -1.67 -25.06 -10.61
C GLU A 18 -1.15 -23.89 -9.75
N HIS A 19 -1.99 -22.90 -9.44
CA HIS A 19 -1.58 -21.68 -8.74
C HIS A 19 -0.84 -21.98 -7.42
N GLU A 20 -1.38 -22.84 -6.57
CA GLU A 20 -0.73 -23.18 -5.29
C GLU A 20 0.61 -23.88 -5.50
N ALA A 21 0.68 -24.82 -6.45
CA ALA A 21 1.91 -25.51 -6.81
C ALA A 21 2.99 -24.55 -7.37
N ALA A 22 2.62 -23.57 -8.20
CA ALA A 22 3.55 -22.57 -8.72
C ALA A 22 4.14 -21.66 -7.63
N PHE A 23 3.38 -21.43 -6.55
CA PHE A 23 3.89 -20.70 -5.37
C PHE A 23 4.74 -21.59 -4.47
N ASP A 24 4.42 -22.87 -4.34
CA ASP A 24 5.28 -23.83 -3.65
C ASP A 24 6.62 -24.01 -4.39
N GLU A 25 6.61 -23.94 -5.73
CA GLU A 25 7.82 -23.88 -6.55
C GLU A 25 8.66 -22.62 -6.29
N PHE A 26 8.01 -21.46 -6.21
CA PHE A 26 8.66 -20.20 -5.83
C PHE A 26 9.30 -20.30 -4.43
N THR A 27 8.62 -20.89 -3.45
CA THR A 27 9.18 -21.06 -2.09
C THR A 27 10.23 -22.17 -2.01
N SER A 28 10.19 -23.16 -2.91
CA SER A 28 11.14 -24.29 -2.93
C SER A 28 12.42 -24.02 -3.72
N ASN A 29 12.56 -22.86 -4.37
CA ASN A 29 13.77 -22.43 -5.08
C ASN A 29 14.32 -23.48 -6.07
N SER A 30 13.43 -24.30 -6.64
CA SER A 30 13.77 -25.36 -7.59
C SER A 30 13.68 -24.80 -9.01
N ARG A 31 14.65 -25.15 -9.87
CA ARG A 31 14.57 -24.81 -11.31
C ARG A 31 13.41 -25.60 -11.92
N VAL A 32 12.50 -24.89 -12.57
CA VAL A 32 11.39 -25.50 -13.31
C VAL A 32 11.56 -25.12 -14.78
N ASP A 33 11.59 -26.11 -15.66
CA ASP A 33 11.82 -25.93 -17.10
C ASP A 33 13.07 -25.10 -17.45
N GLY A 34 14.11 -25.18 -16.61
CA GLY A 34 15.37 -24.43 -16.79
C GLY A 34 15.29 -22.95 -16.38
N ILE A 35 14.16 -22.48 -15.83
CA ILE A 35 13.98 -21.10 -15.37
C ILE A 35 14.47 -20.99 -13.92
N GLU A 36 15.35 -20.03 -13.67
CA GLU A 36 15.79 -19.70 -12.32
C GLU A 36 14.67 -19.01 -11.53
N PRO A 37 14.36 -19.48 -10.31
CA PRO A 37 13.36 -18.87 -9.45
C PRO A 37 13.76 -17.45 -9.05
N LEU A 38 12.75 -16.61 -8.78
CA LEU A 38 12.99 -15.26 -8.26
C LEU A 38 13.61 -15.35 -6.86
N SER A 39 14.73 -14.65 -6.68
CA SER A 39 15.34 -14.42 -5.39
C SER A 39 15.18 -12.96 -5.01
N LEU A 40 14.47 -12.67 -3.93
CA LEU A 40 14.28 -11.33 -3.40
C LEU A 40 15.39 -11.01 -2.40
N ASP A 41 16.16 -9.97 -2.66
CA ASP A 41 17.06 -9.40 -1.66
C ASP A 41 16.28 -8.36 -0.84
N THR A 42 16.00 -8.70 0.41
CA THR A 42 15.15 -7.88 1.29
C THR A 42 15.95 -7.42 2.50
N GLU A 43 15.70 -6.18 2.95
CA GLU A 43 16.31 -5.67 4.18
C GLU A 43 15.96 -6.53 5.39
N VAL A 44 14.72 -7.03 5.45
CA VAL A 44 14.25 -7.94 6.51
C VAL A 44 15.06 -9.24 6.50
N GLY A 45 15.30 -9.80 5.31
CA GLY A 45 16.15 -10.97 5.15
C GLY A 45 17.56 -10.71 5.66
N ARG A 46 18.18 -9.60 5.24
CA ARG A 46 19.53 -9.19 5.68
C ARG A 46 19.62 -9.05 7.21
N LYS A 47 18.69 -8.32 7.83
CA LYS A 47 18.64 -8.14 9.29
C LYS A 47 18.41 -9.45 10.04
N LEU A 48 17.55 -10.32 9.52
CA LEU A 48 17.36 -11.66 10.09
C LEU A 48 18.64 -12.49 10.00
N PHE A 49 19.38 -12.44 8.89
CA PHE A 49 20.66 -13.14 8.78
C PHE A 49 21.68 -12.61 9.81
N GLU A 50 21.79 -11.29 9.97
CA GLU A 50 22.66 -10.66 10.98
C GLU A 50 22.30 -11.13 12.40
N LEU A 51 21.01 -11.28 12.73
CA LEU A 51 20.57 -11.81 14.02
C LEU A 51 20.97 -13.28 14.22
N PHE A 52 20.77 -14.12 13.21
CA PHE A 52 21.11 -15.53 13.28
C PHE A 52 22.62 -15.77 13.15
N ASP A 53 23.42 -14.77 12.76
CA ASP A 53 24.88 -14.88 12.71
C ASP A 53 25.54 -14.83 14.09
N GLN A 54 24.87 -14.27 15.09
CA GLN A 54 25.35 -14.15 16.47
C GLN A 54 25.55 -15.52 17.14
N ASP A 55 26.44 -15.60 18.14
CA ASP A 55 26.68 -16.83 18.93
C ASP A 55 25.43 -17.29 19.70
N HIS A 56 24.62 -16.33 20.14
CA HIS A 56 23.40 -16.55 20.91
C HIS A 56 22.22 -15.80 20.28
N PRO A 57 21.71 -16.27 19.12
CA PRO A 57 20.64 -15.56 18.41
C PRO A 57 19.35 -15.53 19.25
N PRO A 58 18.52 -14.48 19.17
CA PRO A 58 17.22 -14.47 19.83
C PRO A 58 16.31 -15.56 19.24
N ALA A 59 15.28 -15.96 19.97
CA ALA A 59 14.20 -16.71 19.36
C ALA A 59 13.35 -15.76 18.52
N VAL A 60 13.13 -16.08 17.25
CA VAL A 60 12.39 -15.22 16.31
C VAL A 60 11.05 -15.85 15.96
N ILE A 61 9.99 -15.06 16.08
CA ILE A 61 8.65 -15.38 15.59
C ILE A 61 8.36 -14.50 14.37
N LEU A 62 8.21 -15.12 13.20
CA LEU A 62 7.71 -14.49 11.98
C LEU A 62 6.18 -14.68 11.92
N THR A 63 5.44 -13.59 11.95
CA THR A 63 3.99 -13.59 11.74
C THR A 63 3.59 -12.80 10.49
N GLY A 64 2.33 -12.92 10.08
CA GLY A 64 1.80 -12.30 8.87
C GLY A 64 0.77 -13.18 8.16
N ASN A 65 0.22 -12.69 7.07
CA ASN A 65 -0.75 -13.40 6.24
C ASN A 65 -0.14 -14.53 5.40
N ALA A 66 -1.00 -15.40 4.87
CA ALA A 66 -0.58 -16.40 3.90
C ALA A 66 -0.13 -15.70 2.61
N GLY A 67 1.09 -16.01 2.14
CA GLY A 67 1.67 -15.36 0.95
C GLY A 67 2.67 -14.23 1.23
N ASP A 68 2.89 -13.83 2.48
CA ASP A 68 3.90 -12.81 2.84
C ASP A 68 5.35 -13.28 2.80
N GLY A 69 5.57 -14.58 2.56
CA GLY A 69 6.92 -15.13 2.44
C GLY A 69 7.55 -15.61 3.74
N LYS A 70 6.79 -15.87 4.81
CA LYS A 70 7.30 -16.51 6.05
C LYS A 70 8.14 -17.76 5.76
N THR A 71 7.59 -18.70 5.00
CA THR A 71 8.28 -19.95 4.61
C THR A 71 9.52 -19.69 3.76
N TYR A 72 9.46 -18.69 2.87
CA TYR A 72 10.59 -18.27 2.04
C TYR A 72 11.74 -17.70 2.91
N LEU A 73 11.42 -16.84 3.87
CA LEU A 73 12.39 -16.30 4.82
C LEU A 73 12.99 -17.41 5.69
N CYS A 74 12.18 -18.33 6.23
CA CYS A 74 12.68 -19.48 6.99
C CYS A 74 13.70 -20.28 6.18
N ARG A 75 13.38 -20.60 4.92
CA ARG A 75 14.31 -21.28 4.02
C ARG A 75 15.61 -20.51 3.86
N LYS A 76 15.55 -19.21 3.52
CA LYS A 76 16.76 -18.41 3.30
C LYS A 76 17.61 -18.30 4.58
N ILE A 77 16.97 -18.24 5.75
CA ILE A 77 17.68 -18.22 7.04
C ILE A 77 18.35 -19.56 7.27
N ILE A 78 17.69 -20.69 7.01
CA ILE A 78 18.31 -22.02 7.09
C ILE A 78 19.52 -22.12 6.15
N GLU A 79 19.38 -21.69 4.90
CA GLU A 79 20.46 -21.72 3.90
C GLU A 79 21.68 -20.91 4.36
N LYS A 80 21.44 -19.73 4.92
CA LYS A 80 22.49 -18.86 5.46
C LYS A 80 23.10 -19.39 6.76
N PHE A 81 22.28 -19.86 7.69
CA PHE A 81 22.70 -20.37 8.99
C PHE A 81 23.56 -21.65 8.86
N THR A 82 23.16 -22.57 7.97
CA THR A 82 23.88 -23.82 7.73
C THR A 82 25.04 -23.69 6.73
N GLY A 83 25.03 -22.64 5.91
CA GLY A 83 25.96 -22.49 4.78
C GLY A 83 25.71 -23.46 3.63
N GLN A 84 24.56 -24.16 3.62
CA GLN A 84 24.21 -25.19 2.66
C GLN A 84 22.90 -24.87 1.95
N LYS A 85 22.69 -25.42 0.75
CA LYS A 85 21.36 -25.33 0.10
C LYS A 85 20.35 -26.13 0.90
N PHE A 86 19.18 -25.55 1.15
CA PHE A 86 18.11 -26.23 1.87
C PHE A 86 17.51 -27.31 0.96
N ALA A 87 17.70 -28.57 1.33
CA ALA A 87 17.26 -29.74 0.56
C ALA A 87 15.73 -29.96 0.61
N GLY A 88 15.03 -29.20 1.46
CA GLY A 88 13.62 -29.39 1.75
C GLY A 88 13.40 -29.82 3.19
N TRP A 89 12.15 -29.78 3.62
CA TRP A 89 11.74 -30.31 4.91
C TRP A 89 11.74 -31.84 4.86
N ASP A 90 12.02 -32.48 5.99
CA ASP A 90 11.79 -33.91 6.13
C ASP A 90 10.30 -34.24 5.88
N ARG A 91 10.00 -35.47 5.42
CA ARG A 91 8.63 -35.86 5.07
C ARG A 91 7.69 -35.66 6.27
N ASP A 92 6.60 -34.93 6.04
CA ASP A 92 5.58 -34.57 7.04
C ASP A 92 6.11 -33.77 8.25
N ALA A 93 7.30 -33.19 8.15
CA ALA A 93 7.91 -32.42 9.23
C ALA A 93 7.28 -31.03 9.37
N VAL A 94 6.71 -30.77 10.55
CA VAL A 94 6.21 -29.44 10.95
C VAL A 94 7.29 -28.63 11.70
N LYS A 95 8.34 -29.31 12.17
CA LYS A 95 9.54 -28.73 12.80
C LYS A 95 10.79 -29.52 12.43
N GLN A 96 11.93 -28.86 12.34
CA GLN A 96 13.22 -29.49 12.04
C GLN A 96 14.37 -28.74 12.73
N ASP A 97 15.39 -29.49 13.14
CA ASP A 97 16.57 -28.94 13.81
C ASP A 97 17.73 -28.84 12.82
N PHE A 98 18.40 -27.69 12.81
CA PHE A 98 19.56 -27.39 11.98
C PHE A 98 20.74 -27.03 12.89
N TYR A 99 21.96 -27.20 12.39
CA TYR A 99 23.17 -27.00 13.20
C TYR A 99 24.21 -26.16 12.46
N ARG A 100 24.81 -25.19 13.16
CA ARG A 100 25.98 -24.44 12.71
C ARG A 100 27.11 -24.62 13.70
N GLN A 101 28.20 -25.27 13.31
CA GLN A 101 29.36 -25.51 14.18
C GLN A 101 28.98 -26.11 15.56
N GLY A 102 27.95 -26.96 15.61
CA GLY A 102 27.44 -27.56 16.85
C GLY A 102 26.35 -26.76 17.57
N HIS A 103 26.07 -25.52 17.18
CA HIS A 103 24.96 -24.73 17.71
C HIS A 103 23.63 -25.11 17.04
N PRO A 104 22.62 -25.57 17.80
CA PRO A 104 21.32 -25.95 17.24
C PRO A 104 20.46 -24.74 16.93
N LEU A 105 19.60 -24.85 15.92
CA LEU A 105 18.49 -23.96 15.59
C LEU A 105 17.26 -24.81 15.29
N ARG A 106 16.20 -24.65 16.06
CA ARG A 106 14.93 -25.33 15.80
C ARG A 106 14.01 -24.44 14.99
N VAL A 107 13.64 -24.87 13.79
CA VAL A 107 12.73 -24.14 12.90
C VAL A 107 11.36 -24.80 12.90
N ILE A 108 10.32 -24.00 13.08
CA ILE A 108 8.91 -24.40 13.03
C ILE A 108 8.32 -23.81 11.75
N LYS A 109 7.91 -24.68 10.83
CA LYS A 109 7.42 -24.30 9.48
C LYS A 109 6.09 -23.57 9.52
N ASP A 110 5.14 -24.11 10.29
CA ASP A 110 3.87 -23.47 10.60
C ASP A 110 3.41 -23.94 11.98
N LEU A 111 3.40 -23.03 12.95
CA LEU A 111 2.96 -23.32 14.31
C LEU A 111 1.49 -23.81 14.35
N SER A 112 0.69 -23.43 13.36
CA SER A 112 -0.74 -23.76 13.28
C SER A 112 -0.98 -25.21 12.89
N GLU A 113 -0.04 -25.84 12.17
CA GLU A 113 -0.11 -27.25 11.77
C GLU A 113 0.35 -28.20 12.89
N MET A 114 0.92 -27.67 13.97
CA MET A 114 1.36 -28.45 15.11
C MET A 114 0.19 -28.86 16.00
N GLY A 115 0.19 -30.13 16.45
CA GLY A 115 -0.70 -30.57 17.53
C GLY A 115 -0.45 -29.79 18.82
N ILE A 116 -1.51 -29.58 19.61
CA ILE A 116 -1.54 -28.73 20.82
C ILE A 116 -0.40 -29.05 21.80
N GLU A 117 -0.10 -30.32 22.01
CA GLU A 117 0.97 -30.74 22.92
C GLU A 117 2.36 -30.30 22.41
N SER A 118 2.64 -30.53 21.12
CA SER A 118 3.92 -30.20 20.49
C SER A 118 4.14 -28.69 20.41
N SER A 119 3.10 -27.92 20.06
CA SER A 119 3.17 -26.46 20.09
C SER A 119 3.33 -25.93 21.52
N GLY A 120 2.67 -26.57 22.49
CA GLY A 120 2.84 -26.27 23.92
C GLY A 120 4.27 -26.41 24.41
N VAL A 121 4.99 -27.45 23.99
CA VAL A 121 6.42 -27.62 24.32
C VAL A 121 7.27 -26.48 23.73
N VAL A 122 7.01 -26.08 22.48
CA VAL A 122 7.74 -24.98 21.82
C VAL A 122 7.48 -23.66 22.53
N LEU A 123 6.21 -23.31 22.79
CA LEU A 123 5.82 -22.05 23.42
C LEU A 123 6.30 -21.96 24.88
N LYS A 124 6.27 -23.06 25.64
CA LYS A 124 6.91 -23.12 26.97
C LYS A 124 8.43 -22.93 26.89
N GLY A 125 9.07 -23.46 25.84
CA GLY A 125 10.48 -23.22 25.55
C GLY A 125 10.79 -21.74 25.26
N LEU A 126 9.95 -21.05 24.49
CA LEU A 126 10.06 -19.61 24.26
C LEU A 126 9.89 -18.82 25.55
N HIS A 127 8.88 -19.16 26.35
CA HIS A 127 8.60 -18.50 27.61
C HIS A 127 9.78 -18.63 28.59
N ARG A 128 10.39 -19.82 28.69
CA ARG A 128 11.65 -20.01 29.45
C ARG A 128 12.76 -19.08 28.97
N ARG A 129 12.93 -18.93 27.65
CA ARG A 129 13.93 -18.03 27.06
C ARG A 129 13.65 -16.57 27.40
N LEU A 130 12.38 -16.17 27.37
CA LEU A 130 11.95 -14.83 27.79
C LEU A 130 12.34 -14.52 29.24
N LEU A 131 12.23 -15.52 30.12
CA LEU A 131 12.64 -15.43 31.53
C LEU A 131 14.16 -15.57 31.76
N GLY A 132 14.98 -15.58 30.69
CA GLY A 132 16.44 -15.72 30.79
C GLY A 132 16.93 -17.14 31.11
N MET A 133 16.05 -18.14 31.06
CA MET A 133 16.43 -19.54 31.29
C MET A 133 16.97 -20.18 30.01
N PRO A 134 17.92 -21.14 30.11
CA PRO A 134 18.41 -21.88 28.96
C PRO A 134 17.28 -22.58 28.20
N SER A 135 17.24 -22.33 26.89
CA SER A 135 16.28 -22.90 25.96
C SER A 135 16.88 -22.87 24.56
N MET A 136 16.40 -23.73 23.66
CA MET A 136 16.88 -23.72 22.28
C MET A 136 16.54 -22.40 21.59
N PRO A 137 17.37 -21.92 20.64
CA PRO A 137 16.95 -20.84 19.75
C PRO A 137 15.92 -21.38 18.77
N PHE A 138 14.88 -20.59 18.55
CA PHE A 138 13.75 -20.95 17.71
C PHE A 138 13.62 -19.96 16.55
N LEU A 139 13.24 -20.47 15.38
CA LEU A 139 12.69 -19.67 14.28
C LEU A 139 11.29 -20.21 13.98
N ILE A 140 10.26 -19.39 14.20
CA ILE A 140 8.87 -19.84 14.16
C ILE A 140 8.12 -19.03 13.13
N ALA A 141 7.56 -19.70 12.11
CA ALA A 141 6.52 -19.10 11.30
C ALA A 141 5.15 -19.43 11.91
N ALA A 142 4.32 -18.40 12.12
CA ALA A 142 3.00 -18.56 12.74
C ALA A 142 1.97 -17.59 12.13
N ASN A 143 0.70 -17.99 12.16
CA ASN A 143 -0.41 -17.05 12.00
C ASN A 143 -0.65 -16.30 13.32
N GLU A 144 -0.81 -14.98 13.26
CA GLU A 144 -0.92 -14.12 14.45
C GLU A 144 -2.07 -14.54 15.37
N GLY A 145 -3.28 -14.71 14.82
CA GLY A 145 -4.46 -15.08 15.60
C GLY A 145 -4.33 -16.46 16.24
N ARG A 146 -3.73 -17.42 15.52
CA ARG A 146 -3.45 -18.76 16.06
C ARG A 146 -2.40 -18.73 17.18
N LEU A 147 -1.35 -17.93 17.02
CA LEU A 147 -0.32 -17.74 18.04
C LEU A 147 -0.94 -17.18 19.33
N ARG A 148 -1.69 -16.07 19.25
CA ARG A 148 -2.36 -15.46 20.41
C ARG A 148 -3.31 -16.43 21.11
N ALA A 149 -4.11 -17.17 20.34
CA ALA A 149 -5.03 -18.17 20.89
C ALA A 149 -4.33 -19.31 21.64
N GLN A 150 -3.18 -19.78 21.12
CA GLN A 150 -2.38 -20.81 21.80
C GLN A 150 -1.67 -20.28 23.06
N LEU A 151 -1.18 -19.03 23.05
CA LEU A 151 -0.57 -18.41 24.23
C LEU A 151 -1.59 -18.26 25.36
N ALA A 152 -2.81 -17.82 25.03
CA ALA A 152 -3.90 -17.70 25.99
C ALA A 152 -4.32 -19.06 26.56
N SER A 153 -4.43 -20.11 25.72
CA SER A 153 -4.85 -21.44 26.18
C SER A 153 -3.81 -22.15 27.05
N LEU A 154 -2.52 -21.87 26.84
CA LEU A 154 -1.43 -22.42 27.64
C LEU A 154 -1.19 -21.66 28.95
N GLY A 155 -1.82 -20.50 29.14
CA GLY A 155 -1.64 -19.67 30.34
C GLY A 155 -0.23 -19.10 30.45
N LEU A 156 0.30 -18.48 29.38
CA LEU A 156 1.63 -17.87 29.34
C LEU A 156 1.55 -16.32 29.28
N PRO A 157 1.08 -15.64 30.34
CA PRO A 157 0.72 -14.23 30.28
C PRO A 157 1.90 -13.29 30.00
N GLU A 158 3.10 -13.58 30.49
CA GLU A 158 4.29 -12.75 30.25
C GLU A 158 4.75 -12.84 28.79
N LEU A 159 4.70 -14.04 28.21
CA LEU A 159 5.02 -14.21 26.78
C LEU A 159 3.94 -13.59 25.91
N GLN A 160 2.67 -13.74 26.28
CA GLN A 160 1.57 -13.10 25.58
C GLN A 160 1.69 -11.57 25.62
N ALA A 161 1.97 -10.98 26.79
CA ALA A 161 2.16 -9.54 26.93
C ALA A 161 3.33 -9.02 26.09
N GLU A 162 4.46 -9.74 26.06
CA GLU A 162 5.61 -9.34 25.25
C GLU A 162 5.34 -9.47 23.74
N VAL A 163 4.65 -10.55 23.30
CA VAL A 163 4.23 -10.72 21.91
C VAL A 163 3.26 -9.61 21.51
N ASP A 164 2.25 -9.34 22.32
CA ASP A 164 1.24 -8.32 22.07
C ASP A 164 1.88 -6.91 22.00
N ARG A 165 2.83 -6.63 22.89
CA ARG A 165 3.61 -5.38 22.89
C ARG A 165 4.42 -5.22 21.60
N GLN A 166 5.22 -6.21 21.20
CA GLN A 166 6.02 -6.09 19.97
C GLN A 166 5.16 -6.03 18.70
N LEU A 167 4.00 -6.72 18.70
CA LEU A 167 3.03 -6.60 17.61
C LEU A 167 2.34 -5.23 17.57
N GLN A 168 2.29 -4.48 18.67
CA GLN A 168 1.70 -3.14 18.71
C GLN A 168 2.74 -2.05 18.44
N GLU A 169 3.83 -2.06 19.20
CA GLU A 169 4.87 -1.02 19.24
C GLU A 169 5.98 -1.24 18.20
N GLY A 170 6.17 -2.48 17.74
CA GLY A 170 7.25 -2.88 16.84
C GLY A 170 8.25 -3.85 17.48
N PRO A 171 9.09 -4.49 16.64
CA PRO A 171 10.08 -5.47 17.09
C PRO A 171 11.14 -4.84 17.99
N ASP A 172 11.48 -5.53 19.07
CA ASP A 172 12.52 -5.10 20.02
C ASP A 172 13.71 -6.08 20.01
N PRO A 173 14.81 -5.73 19.31
CA PRO A 173 15.95 -6.62 19.17
C PRO A 173 16.73 -6.83 20.47
N SER A 174 16.48 -6.05 21.53
CA SER A 174 17.13 -6.25 22.83
C SER A 174 16.51 -7.39 23.63
N LYS A 175 15.37 -7.94 23.17
CA LYS A 175 14.65 -9.01 23.86
C LYS A 175 15.14 -10.38 23.39
N PRO A 176 15.14 -11.39 24.29
CA PRO A 176 15.52 -12.76 23.94
C PRO A 176 14.49 -13.47 23.03
N VAL A 177 13.27 -12.92 22.96
CA VAL A 177 12.20 -13.32 22.03
C VAL A 177 11.85 -12.10 21.19
N LEU A 178 12.01 -12.23 19.87
CA LEU A 178 11.76 -11.19 18.88
C LEU A 178 10.56 -11.57 18.02
N VAL A 179 9.61 -10.66 17.85
CA VAL A 179 8.42 -10.85 17.03
C VAL A 179 8.45 -9.90 15.83
N ILE A 180 8.40 -10.45 14.63
CA ILE A 180 8.39 -9.69 13.38
C ILE A 180 7.09 -9.99 12.65
N ASP A 181 6.25 -8.95 12.53
CA ASP A 181 5.02 -9.00 11.73
C ASP A 181 5.29 -8.55 10.29
N LEU A 182 5.19 -9.49 9.35
CA LEU A 182 5.40 -9.21 7.93
C LEU A 182 4.30 -8.34 7.32
N ASN A 183 3.13 -8.20 7.97
CA ASN A 183 2.07 -7.29 7.52
C ASN A 183 2.48 -5.81 7.67
N ARG A 184 3.49 -5.51 8.50
CA ARG A 184 4.00 -4.16 8.74
C ARG A 184 5.17 -3.78 7.85
N ILE A 185 5.70 -4.74 7.08
CA ILE A 185 6.83 -4.52 6.18
C ILE A 185 6.32 -3.95 4.86
N PRO A 186 6.94 -2.89 4.32
CA PRO A 186 6.63 -2.38 2.98
C PRO A 186 7.01 -3.40 1.90
N THR A 187 6.02 -4.14 1.41
CA THR A 187 6.18 -5.11 0.33
C THR A 187 6.28 -4.42 -1.04
N SER A 188 5.90 -3.15 -1.16
CA SER A 188 6.08 -2.33 -2.38
C SER A 188 7.54 -2.33 -2.87
N SER A 189 8.50 -2.34 -1.93
CA SER A 189 9.94 -2.39 -2.20
C SER A 189 10.38 -3.58 -3.08
N TYR A 190 9.56 -4.62 -3.19
CA TYR A 190 9.84 -5.80 -4.01
C TYR A 190 9.44 -5.62 -5.48
N ILE A 191 8.58 -4.66 -5.80
CA ILE A 191 8.03 -4.45 -7.15
C ILE A 191 9.13 -4.29 -8.22
N PRO A 192 10.17 -3.44 -8.04
CA PRO A 192 11.22 -3.30 -9.04
C PRO A 192 12.02 -4.59 -9.25
N GLN A 193 12.29 -5.36 -8.19
CA GLN A 193 13.02 -6.64 -8.29
C GLN A 193 12.18 -7.69 -9.04
N VAL A 194 10.89 -7.78 -8.71
CA VAL A 194 9.94 -8.67 -9.39
C VAL A 194 9.85 -8.33 -10.87
N LEU A 195 9.63 -7.06 -11.21
CA LEU A 195 9.52 -6.62 -12.60
C LEU A 195 10.82 -6.83 -13.36
N SER A 196 11.97 -6.52 -12.76
CA SER A 196 13.28 -6.75 -13.38
C SER A 196 13.49 -8.23 -13.70
N TRP A 197 13.15 -9.13 -12.78
CA TRP A 197 13.21 -10.57 -13.02
C TRP A 197 12.23 -11.03 -14.10
N MET A 198 10.98 -10.55 -14.09
CA MET A 198 9.97 -10.89 -15.10
C MET A 198 10.29 -10.32 -16.50
N THR A 199 11.07 -9.25 -16.60
CA THR A 199 11.33 -8.53 -17.86
C THR A 199 12.77 -8.67 -18.34
N ASP A 200 13.57 -9.49 -17.68
CA ASP A 200 14.95 -9.83 -18.04
C ASP A 200 15.06 -10.33 -19.50
N PRO A 201 15.85 -9.66 -20.36
CA PRO A 201 15.98 -9.97 -21.78
C PRO A 201 16.23 -11.44 -22.10
N ASP A 202 17.03 -12.14 -21.28
CA ASP A 202 17.41 -13.53 -21.49
C ASP A 202 16.17 -14.45 -21.51
N ARG A 203 15.16 -14.13 -20.70
CA ARG A 203 13.89 -14.87 -20.63
C ARG A 203 12.97 -14.61 -21.83
N TRP A 204 13.30 -13.62 -22.67
CA TRP A 204 12.51 -13.20 -23.83
C TRP A 204 13.19 -13.48 -25.18
N GLU A 205 14.40 -14.02 -25.21
CA GLU A 205 15.14 -14.33 -26.45
C GLU A 205 14.36 -15.20 -27.43
N ALA A 206 13.63 -16.20 -26.93
CA ALA A 206 12.79 -17.09 -27.73
C ALA A 206 11.72 -16.36 -28.58
N CYS A 207 11.38 -15.11 -28.22
CA CYS A 207 10.46 -14.27 -28.98
C CYS A 207 11.11 -13.64 -30.22
N GLY A 208 12.45 -13.58 -30.33
CA GLY A 208 13.17 -12.92 -31.42
C GLY A 208 12.84 -13.48 -32.81
N GLY A 209 12.69 -14.80 -32.89
CA GLY A 209 12.28 -15.54 -34.10
C GLY A 209 10.76 -15.71 -34.27
N CYS A 210 9.93 -15.09 -33.43
CA CYS A 210 8.48 -15.25 -33.51
C CYS A 210 7.89 -14.38 -34.63
N ALA A 211 7.16 -14.99 -35.56
CA ALA A 211 6.50 -14.27 -36.67
C ALA A 211 5.35 -13.34 -36.23
N ALA A 212 4.92 -13.41 -34.96
CA ALA A 212 3.92 -12.52 -34.37
C ALA A 212 4.54 -11.37 -33.55
N LYS A 213 5.88 -11.26 -33.46
CA LYS A 213 6.56 -10.36 -32.51
C LYS A 213 6.15 -8.89 -32.64
N GLY A 214 5.90 -8.40 -33.85
CA GLY A 214 5.50 -7.01 -34.10
C GLY A 214 4.06 -6.68 -33.67
N ASP A 215 3.23 -7.70 -33.51
CA ASP A 215 1.83 -7.58 -33.09
C ASP A 215 1.58 -8.32 -31.76
N CYS A 216 2.64 -8.53 -30.94
CA CYS A 216 2.56 -9.27 -29.70
C CYS A 216 2.49 -8.32 -28.50
N PRO A 217 1.31 -8.14 -27.85
CA PRO A 217 1.19 -7.27 -26.67
C PRO A 217 2.02 -7.80 -25.49
N ILE A 218 2.17 -9.11 -25.33
CA ILE A 218 2.98 -9.71 -24.25
C ILE A 218 4.43 -9.23 -24.32
N LEU A 219 5.05 -9.30 -25.51
CA LEU A 219 6.44 -8.87 -25.70
C LEU A 219 6.57 -7.35 -25.59
N HIS A 220 5.59 -6.60 -26.09
CA HIS A 220 5.53 -5.14 -25.94
C HIS A 220 5.51 -4.74 -24.46
N ASN A 221 4.64 -5.37 -23.67
CA ASN A 221 4.52 -5.14 -22.23
C ASN A 221 5.81 -5.45 -21.49
N ALA A 222 6.43 -6.61 -21.76
CA ALA A 222 7.70 -6.97 -21.13
C ALA A 222 8.79 -5.92 -21.36
N ARG A 223 8.91 -5.42 -22.60
CA ARG A 223 9.89 -4.37 -22.96
C ARG A 223 9.58 -3.02 -22.31
N LYS A 224 8.30 -2.62 -22.25
CA LYS A 224 7.88 -1.38 -21.59
C LYS A 224 8.10 -1.46 -20.08
N LEU A 225 7.69 -2.56 -19.43
CA LEU A 225 7.86 -2.80 -18.00
C LEU A 225 9.34 -2.96 -17.57
N GLN A 226 10.27 -3.15 -18.50
CA GLN A 226 11.70 -3.10 -18.23
C GLN A 226 12.20 -1.67 -17.94
N GLN A 227 11.47 -0.64 -18.40
CA GLN A 227 11.91 0.74 -18.30
C GLN A 227 11.83 1.24 -16.85
N PRO A 228 12.89 1.84 -16.28
CA PRO A 228 12.91 2.28 -14.88
C PRO A 228 11.76 3.22 -14.51
N ARG A 229 11.41 4.18 -15.38
CA ARG A 229 10.28 5.10 -15.14
C ARG A 229 8.96 4.36 -14.96
N ILE A 230 8.69 3.38 -15.81
CA ILE A 230 7.45 2.59 -15.74
C ILE A 230 7.44 1.77 -14.45
N GLN A 231 8.55 1.11 -14.10
CA GLN A 231 8.66 0.39 -12.83
C GLN A 231 8.44 1.31 -11.61
N GLN A 232 9.00 2.52 -11.64
CA GLN A 232 8.81 3.53 -10.60
C GLN A 232 7.34 3.97 -10.48
N ARG A 233 6.62 4.10 -11.59
CA ARG A 233 5.18 4.40 -11.58
C ARG A 233 4.34 3.25 -11.03
N VAL A 234 4.71 2.00 -11.33
CA VAL A 234 4.07 0.81 -10.71
C VAL A 234 4.35 0.79 -9.21
N LEU A 235 5.61 1.00 -8.80
CA LEU A 235 6.01 1.11 -7.40
C LEU A 235 5.18 2.18 -6.68
N ARG A 236 5.04 3.38 -7.27
CA ARG A 236 4.26 4.48 -6.69
C ARG A 236 2.80 4.10 -6.43
N LEU A 237 2.16 3.32 -7.29
CA LEU A 237 0.79 2.85 -7.05
C LEU A 237 0.71 1.92 -5.84
N TYR A 238 1.69 1.04 -5.67
CA TYR A 238 1.79 0.21 -4.47
C TYR A 238 2.08 1.04 -3.22
N GLU A 239 3.02 1.99 -3.27
CA GLU A 239 3.29 2.93 -2.16
C GLU A 239 2.04 3.72 -1.75
N VAL A 240 1.21 4.14 -2.71
CA VAL A 240 -0.08 4.80 -2.41
C VAL A 240 -1.02 3.85 -1.67
N LEU A 241 -1.19 2.60 -2.11
CA LEU A 241 -2.00 1.61 -1.39
C LEU A 241 -1.47 1.37 0.02
N GLU A 242 -0.15 1.34 0.15
CA GLU A 242 0.52 1.18 1.42
C GLU A 242 0.31 2.36 2.38
N HIS A 243 0.25 3.59 1.87
CA HIS A 243 -0.12 4.80 2.63
C HIS A 243 -1.63 4.88 2.93
N LEU A 244 -2.45 4.11 2.23
CA LEU A 244 -3.85 3.84 2.57
C LEU A 244 -3.99 2.65 3.54
N GLU A 245 -2.88 2.18 4.11
CA GLU A 245 -2.83 1.07 5.07
C GLU A 245 -3.34 -0.26 4.49
N HIS A 246 -3.31 -0.41 3.17
CA HIS A 246 -3.55 -1.69 2.52
C HIS A 246 -2.26 -2.48 2.41
N HIS A 247 -2.28 -3.69 2.96
CA HIS A 247 -1.21 -4.65 2.82
C HIS A 247 -1.50 -5.60 1.65
N ILE A 248 -0.53 -5.74 0.74
CA ILE A 248 -0.59 -6.71 -0.36
C ILE A 248 0.54 -7.71 -0.16
N THR A 249 0.18 -8.98 -0.11
CA THR A 249 1.13 -10.07 0.07
C THR A 249 2.07 -10.19 -1.13
N VAL A 250 3.29 -10.69 -0.91
CA VAL A 250 4.26 -10.93 -2.00
C VAL A 250 3.65 -11.85 -3.07
N ARG A 251 2.89 -12.85 -2.65
CA ARG A 251 2.10 -13.72 -3.53
C ARG A 251 1.18 -12.92 -4.44
N ASP A 252 0.32 -12.08 -3.88
CA ASP A 252 -0.65 -11.30 -4.66
C ASP A 252 0.05 -10.31 -5.61
N GLN A 253 1.20 -9.75 -5.21
CA GLN A 253 2.02 -8.93 -6.09
C GLN A 253 2.52 -9.74 -7.31
N LEU A 254 3.05 -10.94 -7.08
CA LEU A 254 3.54 -11.81 -8.16
C LEU A 254 2.41 -12.20 -9.14
N VAL A 255 1.25 -12.58 -8.62
CA VAL A 255 0.05 -12.86 -9.43
C VAL A 255 -0.29 -11.64 -10.31
N HIS A 256 -0.31 -10.46 -9.69
CA HIS A 256 -0.71 -9.23 -10.35
C HIS A 256 0.31 -8.77 -11.40
N MET A 257 1.61 -8.84 -11.11
CA MET A 257 2.67 -8.47 -12.05
C MET A 257 2.76 -9.45 -13.22
N ALA A 258 2.62 -10.75 -12.98
CA ALA A 258 2.56 -11.75 -14.05
C ALA A 258 1.38 -11.46 -15.00
N PHE A 259 0.20 -11.16 -14.45
CA PHE A 259 -0.96 -10.75 -15.26
C PHE A 259 -0.73 -9.40 -15.97
N THR A 260 -0.06 -8.44 -15.34
CA THR A 260 0.28 -7.14 -15.95
C THR A 260 1.13 -7.34 -17.21
N VAL A 261 2.10 -8.26 -17.16
CA VAL A 261 2.96 -8.62 -18.30
C VAL A 261 2.15 -9.34 -19.40
N THR A 262 1.40 -10.39 -19.06
CA THR A 262 0.83 -11.30 -20.07
C THR A 262 -0.61 -10.98 -20.48
N GLY A 263 -1.37 -10.28 -19.65
CA GLY A 263 -2.82 -10.10 -19.78
C GLY A 263 -3.59 -11.43 -19.77
N GLY A 264 -3.00 -12.52 -19.26
CA GLY A 264 -3.54 -13.87 -19.34
C GLY A 264 -3.51 -14.48 -20.75
N LEU A 265 -2.79 -13.86 -21.70
CA LEU A 265 -2.60 -14.39 -23.05
C LEU A 265 -1.49 -15.45 -23.08
N SER A 266 -1.63 -16.40 -24.00
CA SER A 266 -0.57 -17.36 -24.34
C SER A 266 0.03 -17.04 -25.72
N CYS A 267 1.26 -17.49 -25.99
CA CYS A 267 1.87 -17.33 -27.32
C CYS A 267 1.01 -17.96 -28.43
N GLN A 268 0.30 -19.06 -28.13
CA GLN A 268 -0.59 -19.73 -29.07
C GLN A 268 -1.77 -18.83 -29.44
N LYS A 269 -2.44 -18.22 -28.45
CA LYS A 269 -3.54 -17.28 -28.67
C LYS A 269 -3.10 -16.11 -29.54
N VAL A 270 -1.96 -15.48 -29.25
CA VAL A 270 -1.43 -14.36 -30.07
C VAL A 270 -1.12 -14.81 -31.50
N ARG A 271 -0.49 -15.98 -31.68
CA ARG A 271 -0.14 -16.49 -33.02
C ARG A 271 -1.36 -16.84 -33.87
N ALA A 272 -2.45 -17.29 -33.25
CA ALA A 272 -3.70 -17.60 -33.96
C ALA A 272 -4.31 -16.37 -34.64
N GLN A 273 -4.03 -15.16 -34.14
CA GLN A 273 -4.57 -13.90 -34.66
C GLN A 273 -3.85 -13.39 -35.92
N ARG A 274 -2.75 -14.04 -36.33
CA ARG A 274 -1.96 -13.62 -37.51
C ARG A 274 -2.75 -13.61 -38.82
N GLY A 275 -3.81 -14.41 -38.92
CA GLY A 275 -4.66 -14.44 -40.12
C GLY A 275 -5.51 -13.18 -40.30
N LYS A 276 -5.64 -12.35 -39.26
CA LYS A 276 -6.52 -11.17 -39.24
C LYS A 276 -5.85 -10.00 -38.49
N PRO A 277 -4.74 -9.46 -39.00
CA PRO A 277 -3.92 -8.49 -38.26
C PRO A 277 -4.67 -7.20 -37.93
N SER A 278 -5.53 -6.69 -38.81
CA SER A 278 -6.30 -5.46 -38.55
C SER A 278 -7.33 -5.63 -37.42
N GLU A 279 -8.09 -6.74 -37.43
CA GLU A 279 -9.02 -7.08 -36.33
C GLU A 279 -8.26 -7.30 -35.01
N TRP A 280 -7.09 -7.94 -35.07
CA TRP A 280 -6.28 -8.16 -33.87
C TRP A 280 -5.76 -6.85 -33.28
N ARG A 281 -5.23 -5.94 -34.10
CA ARG A 281 -4.63 -4.68 -33.64
C ARG A 281 -5.63 -3.79 -32.90
N SER A 282 -6.90 -3.77 -33.29
CA SER A 282 -7.94 -3.00 -32.60
C SER A 282 -8.28 -3.55 -31.22
N VAL A 283 -8.13 -4.87 -31.01
CA VAL A 283 -8.40 -5.56 -29.74
C VAL A 283 -7.15 -5.68 -28.87
N ALA A 284 -5.97 -5.85 -29.46
CA ALA A 284 -4.70 -6.09 -28.78
C ALA A 284 -4.34 -4.98 -27.79
N ARG A 285 -4.76 -3.73 -28.06
CA ARG A 285 -4.59 -2.59 -27.15
C ARG A 285 -5.17 -2.83 -25.76
N GLN A 286 -6.26 -3.60 -25.64
CA GLN A 286 -6.87 -3.93 -24.34
C GLN A 286 -5.90 -4.70 -23.43
N TYR A 287 -4.90 -5.36 -24.02
CA TYR A 287 -3.87 -6.13 -23.33
C TYR A 287 -2.57 -5.35 -23.09
N ALA A 288 -2.57 -4.02 -23.26
CA ALA A 288 -1.43 -3.18 -22.87
C ALA A 288 -1.17 -3.28 -21.36
N TYR A 289 0.08 -3.21 -20.93
CA TYR A 289 0.46 -3.39 -19.51
C TYR A 289 -0.29 -2.45 -18.58
N TYR A 290 -0.48 -1.18 -19.00
CA TYR A 290 -1.21 -0.18 -18.23
C TYR A 290 -2.73 -0.39 -18.25
N ASN A 291 -3.28 -1.34 -19.00
CA ASN A 291 -4.67 -1.79 -18.85
C ASN A 291 -4.75 -3.10 -18.07
N ASN A 292 -3.79 -3.99 -18.30
CA ASN A 292 -3.70 -5.25 -17.55
C ASN A 292 -3.53 -5.00 -16.05
N LEU A 293 -2.83 -3.93 -15.66
CA LEU A 293 -2.68 -3.50 -14.27
C LEU A 293 -4.02 -3.19 -13.57
N TRP A 294 -5.04 -2.76 -14.31
CA TRP A 294 -6.41 -2.61 -13.77
C TRP A 294 -7.34 -3.78 -14.15
N GLY A 295 -6.83 -4.74 -14.91
CA GLY A 295 -7.57 -5.98 -15.22
C GLY A 295 -8.73 -5.76 -16.19
N GLU A 296 -8.59 -4.81 -17.12
CA GLU A 296 -9.58 -4.54 -18.16
C GLU A 296 -9.97 -5.80 -18.92
N ALA A 297 -8.97 -6.52 -19.43
CA ALA A 297 -9.16 -7.80 -20.11
C ALA A 297 -9.22 -9.02 -19.17
N ALA A 298 -9.23 -8.81 -17.85
CA ALA A 298 -9.26 -9.91 -16.89
C ALA A 298 -10.63 -10.59 -16.85
N THR A 299 -10.64 -11.92 -16.69
CA THR A 299 -11.86 -12.69 -16.47
C THR A 299 -12.48 -12.38 -15.11
N GLU A 300 -13.80 -12.49 -14.99
CA GLU A 300 -14.50 -12.23 -13.72
C GLU A 300 -13.95 -13.09 -12.57
N THR A 301 -13.63 -14.36 -12.85
CA THR A 301 -13.01 -15.28 -11.90
C THR A 301 -11.68 -14.75 -11.38
N PHE A 302 -10.81 -14.23 -12.26
CA PHE A 302 -9.53 -13.65 -11.86
C PHE A 302 -9.75 -12.38 -11.04
N ARG A 303 -10.65 -11.47 -11.46
CA ARG A 303 -10.96 -10.24 -10.72
C ARG A 303 -11.46 -10.51 -9.30
N LYS A 304 -12.25 -11.57 -9.11
CA LYS A 304 -12.76 -11.97 -7.78
C LYS A 304 -11.65 -12.49 -6.86
N LYS A 305 -10.64 -13.17 -7.40
CA LYS A 305 -9.55 -13.78 -6.62
C LYS A 305 -8.33 -12.87 -6.41
N ALA A 306 -8.02 -11.99 -7.36
CA ALA A 306 -6.85 -11.12 -7.30
C ALA A 306 -7.09 -9.90 -6.39
N THR A 307 -6.65 -9.98 -5.13
CA THR A 307 -6.81 -8.89 -4.14
C THR A 307 -6.17 -7.58 -4.60
N ALA A 308 -4.95 -7.66 -5.14
CA ALA A 308 -4.24 -6.49 -5.65
C ALA A 308 -5.06 -5.74 -6.71
N LEU A 309 -5.75 -6.46 -7.60
CA LEU A 309 -6.58 -5.86 -8.66
C LEU A 309 -7.73 -5.02 -8.08
N LYS A 310 -8.43 -5.55 -7.07
CA LYS A 310 -9.54 -4.85 -6.42
C LYS A 310 -9.09 -3.54 -5.80
N LEU A 311 -7.90 -3.54 -5.19
CA LEU A 311 -7.31 -2.35 -4.59
C LEU A 311 -6.85 -1.36 -5.66
N MET A 312 -6.21 -1.83 -6.74
CA MET A 312 -5.77 -0.96 -7.85
C MET A 312 -6.93 -0.25 -8.55
N ASN A 313 -8.10 -0.88 -8.66
CA ASN A 313 -9.30 -0.23 -9.21
C ASN A 313 -9.77 0.98 -8.40
N ARG A 314 -9.40 1.08 -7.11
CA ARG A 314 -9.67 2.30 -6.31
C ARG A 314 -8.73 3.46 -6.68
N LEU A 315 -7.64 3.16 -7.38
CA LEU A 315 -6.62 4.10 -7.85
C LEU A 315 -6.64 4.28 -9.37
N ASP A 316 -7.73 3.94 -10.05
CA ASP A 316 -7.78 4.01 -11.51
C ASP A 316 -7.64 5.45 -12.03
N VAL A 317 -6.50 5.69 -12.68
CA VAL A 317 -6.10 6.98 -13.25
C VAL A 317 -6.86 7.35 -14.52
N ALA A 318 -7.69 6.44 -15.04
CA ALA A 318 -8.57 6.74 -16.16
C ALA A 318 -9.84 7.51 -15.76
N GLY A 319 -10.28 7.36 -14.50
CA GLY A 319 -11.62 7.76 -14.06
C GLY A 319 -11.84 9.27 -13.94
N GLN A 320 -10.77 10.07 -13.85
CA GLN A 320 -10.85 11.51 -13.72
C GLN A 320 -10.18 12.20 -14.91
N SER A 321 -10.78 13.31 -15.35
CA SER A 321 -10.21 14.20 -16.36
C SER A 321 -9.30 15.22 -15.67
N VAL A 322 -8.07 15.33 -16.17
CA VAL A 322 -7.11 16.36 -15.78
C VAL A 322 -6.79 17.14 -17.03
N PHE A 323 -7.07 18.45 -17.01
CA PHE A 323 -6.96 19.29 -18.20
C PHE A 323 -5.58 19.20 -18.87
N GLN A 324 -4.50 19.28 -18.09
CA GLN A 324 -3.13 19.21 -18.63
C GLN A 324 -2.87 17.87 -19.35
N VAL A 325 -3.35 16.76 -18.78
CA VAL A 325 -3.19 15.41 -19.35
C VAL A 325 -4.05 15.24 -20.60
N ASP A 326 -5.33 15.61 -20.54
CA ASP A 326 -6.24 15.47 -21.69
C ASP A 326 -5.80 16.37 -22.85
N HIS A 327 -5.38 17.59 -22.53
CA HIS A 327 -4.78 18.49 -23.50
C HIS A 327 -3.54 17.86 -24.11
N PHE A 328 -2.62 17.30 -23.31
CA PHE A 328 -1.43 16.60 -23.84
C PHE A 328 -1.80 15.44 -24.77
N ILE A 329 -2.82 14.65 -24.47
CA ILE A 329 -3.28 13.52 -25.32
C ILE A 329 -3.83 14.04 -26.67
N ILE A 330 -4.67 15.08 -26.63
CA ILE A 330 -5.41 15.61 -27.78
C ILE A 330 -4.53 16.50 -28.67
N SER A 331 -3.54 17.18 -28.09
CA SER A 331 -2.71 18.24 -28.68
C SER A 331 -2.38 18.05 -30.17
N ASP A 332 -2.57 19.09 -30.98
CA ASP A 332 -2.57 19.05 -32.46
C ASP A 332 -1.25 18.62 -33.14
N HIS A 333 -1.19 18.80 -34.47
CA HIS A 333 -0.02 18.42 -35.28
C HIS A 333 1.28 19.13 -34.84
N GLN A 334 1.25 20.40 -34.41
CA GLN A 334 2.47 21.12 -34.00
C GLN A 334 3.01 20.60 -32.67
N ALA A 335 2.13 20.30 -31.72
CA ALA A 335 2.53 19.63 -30.47
C ALA A 335 2.94 18.16 -30.68
N SER A 336 2.40 17.49 -31.70
CA SER A 336 2.82 16.12 -32.05
C SER A 336 4.24 16.03 -32.64
N GLU A 337 4.86 17.17 -32.97
CA GLU A 337 6.27 17.23 -33.35
C GLU A 337 7.22 17.28 -32.15
N GLN A 338 6.70 17.57 -30.96
CA GLN A 338 7.51 17.59 -29.75
C GLN A 338 8.07 16.19 -29.47
N PRO A 339 9.37 16.06 -29.16
CA PRO A 339 10.01 14.77 -28.90
C PRO A 339 9.29 13.95 -27.82
N GLU A 340 8.76 14.62 -26.80
CA GLU A 340 8.06 14.03 -25.67
C GLU A 340 6.73 13.40 -26.07
N TYR A 341 5.94 14.10 -26.89
CA TYR A 341 4.69 13.55 -27.42
C TYR A 341 4.98 12.35 -28.32
N ARG A 342 5.97 12.44 -29.22
CA ARG A 342 6.35 11.34 -30.10
C ARG A 342 6.82 10.11 -29.32
N GLN A 343 7.54 10.30 -28.22
CA GLN A 343 8.00 9.21 -27.36
C GLN A 343 6.83 8.47 -26.72
N VAL A 344 5.81 9.19 -26.25
CA VAL A 344 4.62 8.57 -25.62
C VAL A 344 3.74 7.92 -26.70
N PHE A 345 3.45 8.61 -27.79
CA PHE A 345 2.47 8.18 -28.80
C PHE A 345 3.08 7.61 -30.09
N GLU A 346 4.28 7.01 -29.98
CA GLU A 346 4.90 6.26 -31.08
C GLU A 346 3.98 5.12 -31.54
N PRO A 347 3.73 4.95 -32.86
CA PRO A 347 2.91 3.86 -33.38
C PRO A 347 3.41 2.49 -32.91
N ALA A 348 2.60 1.83 -32.08
CA ALA A 348 2.90 0.51 -31.54
C ALA A 348 1.62 -0.28 -31.29
N ILE A 349 1.75 -1.56 -30.95
CA ILE A 349 0.61 -2.48 -30.81
C ILE A 349 -0.40 -2.04 -29.74
N ASP A 350 0.05 -1.36 -28.69
CA ASP A 350 -0.81 -0.79 -27.65
C ASP A 350 -1.66 0.39 -28.16
N LEU A 351 -1.23 1.12 -29.20
CA LEU A 351 -2.00 2.17 -29.85
C LEU A 351 -2.72 1.71 -31.13
N GLY A 352 -2.76 0.39 -31.37
CA GLY A 352 -3.30 -0.16 -32.62
C GLY A 352 -2.48 0.27 -33.84
N HIS A 353 -1.17 0.46 -33.66
CA HIS A 353 -0.24 1.08 -34.61
C HIS A 353 -0.65 2.51 -34.97
N THR A 354 -1.20 2.73 -36.17
CA THR A 354 -1.61 4.05 -36.64
C THR A 354 -3.04 4.42 -36.23
N LEU A 355 -3.80 3.49 -35.64
CA LEU A 355 -5.22 3.67 -35.34
C LEU A 355 -5.48 4.87 -34.43
N PHE A 356 -4.73 5.00 -33.33
CA PHE A 356 -4.85 6.15 -32.43
C PHE A 356 -4.67 7.48 -33.16
N GLN A 357 -3.65 7.59 -34.00
CA GLN A 357 -3.34 8.83 -34.73
C GLN A 357 -4.43 9.18 -35.74
N GLN A 358 -4.98 8.17 -36.42
CA GLN A 358 -6.09 8.34 -37.37
C GLN A 358 -7.36 8.82 -36.68
N GLU A 359 -7.76 8.17 -35.58
CA GLU A 359 -8.97 8.54 -34.84
C GLU A 359 -8.82 9.89 -34.12
N ARG A 360 -7.63 10.20 -33.61
CA ARG A 360 -7.33 11.53 -33.03
C ARG A 360 -7.40 12.64 -34.07
N ALA A 361 -6.88 12.43 -35.27
CA ALA A 361 -6.97 13.41 -36.35
C ALA A 361 -8.43 13.65 -36.75
N SER A 362 -9.24 12.57 -36.87
CA SER A 362 -10.68 12.68 -37.12
C SER A 362 -11.40 13.49 -36.02
N TYR A 363 -11.07 13.23 -34.74
CA TYR A 363 -11.61 13.98 -33.61
C TYR A 363 -11.30 15.48 -33.70
N LEU A 364 -10.06 15.85 -34.05
CA LEU A 364 -9.63 17.26 -34.15
C LEU A 364 -10.28 18.00 -35.32
N LEU A 365 -10.55 17.32 -36.43
CA LEU A 365 -11.25 17.91 -37.58
C LEU A 365 -12.73 18.18 -37.28
N GLY A 366 -13.32 17.46 -36.32
CA GLY A 366 -14.72 17.62 -35.93
C GLY A 366 -15.70 17.06 -36.98
N ASP A 367 -15.22 16.21 -37.89
CA ASP A 367 -15.98 15.75 -39.06
C ASP A 367 -17.18 14.86 -38.69
N GLN A 368 -17.14 14.16 -37.54
CA GLN A 368 -18.18 13.21 -37.13
C GLN A 368 -18.40 13.16 -35.61
N LEU A 369 -19.59 13.60 -35.16
CA LEU A 369 -19.95 13.65 -33.74
C LEU A 369 -19.88 12.27 -33.04
N GLU A 370 -20.33 11.21 -33.71
CA GLU A 370 -20.30 9.84 -33.15
C GLU A 370 -18.87 9.35 -32.91
N GLN A 371 -17.99 9.54 -33.89
CA GLN A 371 -16.56 9.20 -33.75
C GLN A 371 -15.88 10.02 -32.66
N ALA A 372 -16.27 11.29 -32.51
CA ALA A 372 -15.73 12.13 -31.45
C ALA A 372 -16.13 11.65 -30.06
N VAL A 373 -17.38 11.21 -29.88
CA VAL A 373 -17.86 10.60 -28.64
C VAL A 373 -17.10 9.29 -28.35
N ASP A 374 -16.89 8.46 -29.36
CA ASP A 374 -16.15 7.21 -29.21
C ASP A 374 -14.67 7.43 -28.86
N PHE A 375 -14.04 8.46 -29.43
CA PHE A 375 -12.68 8.85 -29.05
C PHE A 375 -12.60 9.25 -27.58
N VAL A 376 -13.49 10.14 -27.14
CA VAL A 376 -13.52 10.61 -25.74
C VAL A 376 -13.80 9.44 -24.78
N LYS A 377 -14.71 8.53 -25.12
CA LYS A 377 -15.07 7.40 -24.25
C LYS A 377 -14.03 6.29 -24.20
N ASN A 378 -13.34 6.02 -25.31
CA ASN A 378 -12.47 4.85 -25.41
C ASN A 378 -10.98 5.20 -25.40
N TRP A 379 -10.57 6.29 -26.07
CA TRP A 379 -9.15 6.67 -26.15
C TRP A 379 -8.68 7.52 -24.98
N LEU A 380 -9.47 8.48 -24.47
CA LEU A 380 -8.99 9.31 -23.36
C LEU A 380 -8.70 8.49 -22.08
N PRO A 381 -9.62 7.64 -21.57
CA PRO A 381 -9.33 6.76 -20.44
C PRO A 381 -8.08 5.90 -20.65
N PHE A 382 -7.96 5.34 -21.86
CA PHE A 382 -6.85 4.49 -22.27
C PHE A 382 -5.51 5.25 -22.27
N CYS A 383 -5.50 6.42 -22.89
CA CYS A 383 -4.30 7.25 -23.01
C CYS A 383 -3.92 7.92 -21.69
N ARG A 384 -4.87 8.23 -20.79
CA ARG A 384 -4.56 8.69 -19.42
C ARG A 384 -3.71 7.67 -18.66
N ARG A 385 -4.10 6.40 -18.73
CA ARG A 385 -3.30 5.29 -18.14
C ARG A 385 -1.91 5.23 -18.77
N LYS A 386 -1.81 5.29 -20.10
CA LYS A 386 -0.51 5.30 -20.78
C LYS A 386 0.36 6.49 -20.36
N VAL A 387 -0.22 7.70 -20.36
CA VAL A 387 0.44 8.95 -19.98
C VAL A 387 0.92 8.89 -18.53
N PHE A 388 0.14 8.32 -17.60
CA PHE A 388 0.55 8.11 -16.22
C PHE A 388 1.89 7.37 -16.11
N PHE A 389 2.08 6.32 -16.92
CA PHE A 389 3.31 5.52 -16.89
C PHE A 389 4.46 6.13 -17.68
N GLU A 390 4.19 6.76 -18.82
CA GLU A 390 5.22 7.11 -19.81
C GLU A 390 5.62 8.59 -19.79
N TRP A 391 4.72 9.49 -19.35
CA TRP A 391 4.98 10.94 -19.32
C TRP A 391 5.80 11.38 -18.10
N HIS A 392 6.63 12.40 -18.31
CA HIS A 392 7.64 12.84 -17.34
C HIS A 392 7.11 13.87 -16.33
N ASP A 393 6.01 14.56 -16.66
CA ASP A 393 5.38 15.56 -15.77
C ASP A 393 4.72 14.86 -14.58
N GLU A 394 5.43 14.82 -13.44
CA GLU A 394 4.97 14.12 -12.25
C GLU A 394 3.76 14.78 -11.60
N ASP A 395 3.70 16.12 -11.53
CA ASP A 395 2.58 16.83 -10.91
C ASP A 395 1.28 16.61 -11.72
N ALA A 396 1.35 16.65 -13.06
CA ALA A 396 0.20 16.42 -13.91
C ALA A 396 -0.34 14.99 -13.80
N VAL A 397 0.54 13.97 -13.83
CA VAL A 397 0.07 12.58 -13.79
C VAL A 397 -0.35 12.12 -12.40
N LEU A 398 0.26 12.62 -11.33
CA LEU A 398 -0.21 12.36 -9.97
C LEU A 398 -1.60 12.96 -9.74
N GLY A 399 -1.94 14.03 -10.45
CA GLY A 399 -3.29 14.59 -10.47
C GLY A 399 -4.38 13.66 -11.03
N LEU A 400 -4.01 12.58 -11.73
CA LEU A 400 -4.98 11.56 -12.19
C LEU A 400 -5.42 10.62 -11.07
N LEU A 401 -4.66 10.52 -9.98
CA LEU A 401 -5.06 9.74 -8.80
C LEU A 401 -6.18 10.47 -8.05
N PRO A 402 -7.06 9.75 -7.32
CA PRO A 402 -8.22 10.34 -6.67
C PRO A 402 -7.90 11.21 -5.42
N PHE A 403 -6.66 11.68 -5.29
CA PHE A 403 -6.11 12.40 -4.14
C PHE A 403 -5.52 13.75 -4.58
N GLN A 404 -6.24 14.83 -4.30
CA GLN A 404 -5.86 16.20 -4.65
C GLN A 404 -4.62 16.67 -3.89
N HIS A 405 -4.41 16.17 -2.67
CA HIS A 405 -3.31 16.56 -1.81
C HIS A 405 -2.20 15.49 -1.72
N LEU A 406 -2.20 14.48 -2.61
CA LEU A 406 -1.18 13.43 -2.61
C LEU A 406 0.24 13.98 -2.80
N GLY A 407 0.44 14.90 -3.75
CA GLY A 407 1.76 15.50 -3.98
C GLY A 407 2.29 16.24 -2.75
N LEU A 408 1.42 16.91 -1.99
CA LEU A 408 1.80 17.56 -0.73
C LEU A 408 2.08 16.53 0.38
N TYR A 409 1.25 15.49 0.49
CA TYR A 409 1.43 14.41 1.45
C TYR A 409 2.80 13.73 1.30
N LEU A 410 3.18 13.38 0.07
CA LEU A 410 4.47 12.75 -0.23
C LEU A 410 5.64 13.70 0.09
N LYS A 411 5.55 14.98 -0.30
CA LYS A 411 6.55 16.00 0.02
C LYS A 411 6.75 16.17 1.54
N LEU A 412 5.67 16.08 2.33
CA LEU A 412 5.76 16.15 3.79
C LEU A 412 6.46 14.94 4.40
N LEU A 413 6.23 13.74 3.87
CA LEU A 413 6.93 12.52 4.32
C LEU A 413 8.45 12.58 4.04
N GLU A 414 8.86 13.30 2.99
CA GLU A 414 10.26 13.48 2.63
C GLU A 414 10.93 14.67 3.36
N ASP A 415 10.17 15.63 3.92
CA ASP A 415 10.70 16.83 4.58
C ASP A 415 11.29 16.55 5.97
N ARG A 416 12.55 16.07 5.96
CA ARG A 416 13.34 15.80 7.16
C ARG A 416 13.74 17.06 7.94
N LYS A 417 13.60 18.25 7.37
CA LYS A 417 14.01 19.53 7.99
C LYS A 417 12.87 20.24 8.71
N HIS A 418 11.66 19.68 8.67
CA HIS A 418 10.46 20.24 9.31
C HIS A 418 10.13 21.66 8.85
N THR A 419 10.59 22.03 7.64
CA THR A 419 10.51 23.40 7.10
C THR A 419 9.09 23.73 6.62
N LEU A 420 8.32 22.72 6.22
CA LEU A 420 7.02 22.85 5.57
C LEU A 420 5.85 22.51 6.52
N LYS A 421 5.92 22.85 7.81
CA LYS A 421 4.89 22.42 8.77
C LYS A 421 3.87 23.48 9.16
N ALA A 422 4.28 24.72 9.44
CA ALA A 422 3.39 25.67 10.11
C ALA A 422 2.09 25.96 9.34
N TRP A 423 2.18 26.21 8.03
CA TRP A 423 0.99 26.45 7.20
C TRP A 423 0.14 25.19 7.04
N GLN A 424 0.77 24.03 6.89
CA GLN A 424 0.12 22.73 6.73
C GLN A 424 -0.63 22.34 8.00
N VAL A 425 -0.02 22.52 9.17
CA VAL A 425 -0.66 22.32 10.48
C VAL A 425 -1.86 23.26 10.64
N ARG A 426 -1.71 24.56 10.31
CA ARG A 426 -2.83 25.52 10.34
C ARG A 426 -3.98 25.11 9.40
N LYS A 427 -3.67 24.57 8.22
CA LYS A 427 -4.67 24.01 7.31
C LYS A 427 -5.34 22.76 7.88
N MET A 428 -4.59 21.89 8.54
CA MET A 428 -5.16 20.73 9.25
C MET A 428 -6.07 21.17 10.40
N VAL A 429 -5.68 22.18 11.19
CA VAL A 429 -6.52 22.80 12.23
C VAL A 429 -7.83 23.29 11.64
N LEU A 430 -7.80 24.00 10.50
CA LEU A 430 -9.01 24.46 9.83
C LEU A 430 -9.91 23.29 9.41
N GLY A 431 -9.33 22.23 8.85
CA GLY A 431 -10.06 21.02 8.45
C GLY A 431 -10.70 20.31 9.63
N LEU A 432 -9.97 20.16 10.74
CA LEU A 432 -10.45 19.57 11.99
C LEU A 432 -11.52 20.43 12.65
N ASN A 433 -11.36 21.76 12.68
CA ASN A 433 -12.37 22.69 13.20
C ASN A 433 -13.70 22.52 12.46
N ARG A 434 -13.65 22.41 11.13
CA ARG A 434 -14.84 22.17 10.30
C ARG A 434 -15.44 20.78 10.55
N ALA A 435 -14.60 19.78 10.78
CA ALA A 435 -15.06 18.41 11.05
C ALA A 435 -15.67 18.26 12.46
N PHE A 436 -15.05 18.85 13.49
CA PHE A 436 -15.54 18.81 14.87
C PHE A 436 -16.82 19.60 15.05
N SER A 437 -16.90 20.82 14.47
CA SER A 437 -18.08 21.68 14.59
C SER A 437 -19.21 21.33 13.62
N GLY A 438 -18.90 20.71 12.48
CA GLY A 438 -19.85 20.59 11.36
C GLY A 438 -20.17 21.92 10.66
N LEU A 439 -19.45 23.00 11.01
CA LEU A 439 -19.68 24.36 10.52
C LEU A 439 -18.57 24.80 9.57
N PHE A 440 -18.85 25.77 8.71
CA PHE A 440 -17.86 26.37 7.81
C PHE A 440 -17.02 27.44 8.54
N VAL A 441 -16.23 27.00 9.52
CA VAL A 441 -15.32 27.82 10.32
C VAL A 441 -14.12 28.27 9.46
N GLN A 442 -13.60 29.47 9.70
CA GLN A 442 -12.41 30.03 9.02
C GLN A 442 -11.17 30.15 9.91
N GLU A 443 -11.31 29.77 11.18
CA GLU A 443 -10.26 29.95 12.16
C GLU A 443 -9.19 28.86 12.09
N THR A 444 -7.93 29.30 12.18
CA THR A 444 -6.70 28.50 12.01
C THR A 444 -5.74 28.61 13.19
N ASP A 445 -5.85 29.65 14.04
CA ASP A 445 -4.90 29.83 15.16
C ASP A 445 -5.19 28.85 16.31
N HIS A 446 -6.42 28.34 16.40
CA HIS A 446 -6.81 27.42 17.47
C HIS A 446 -7.62 26.23 16.94
N LEU A 447 -7.32 25.05 17.46
CA LEU A 447 -8.19 23.89 17.39
C LEU A 447 -9.27 23.99 18.46
N TYR A 448 -10.53 23.95 18.03
CA TYR A 448 -11.71 23.96 18.92
C TYR A 448 -12.30 22.57 19.01
N VAL A 449 -12.16 21.95 20.18
CA VAL A 449 -12.77 20.63 20.44
C VAL A 449 -14.20 20.87 20.93
N THR A 450 -15.17 20.39 20.16
CA THR A 450 -16.59 20.68 20.38
C THR A 450 -17.38 19.47 20.87
N SER A 451 -18.41 19.72 21.67
CA SER A 451 -19.45 18.75 22.02
C SER A 451 -20.80 19.20 21.48
N HIS A 452 -21.66 18.26 21.05
CA HIS A 452 -23.04 18.55 20.67
C HIS A 452 -23.96 18.18 21.84
N TYR A 453 -24.85 19.09 22.22
CA TYR A 453 -25.89 18.82 23.21
C TYR A 453 -27.19 18.45 22.50
N GLY A 454 -27.78 17.31 22.85
CA GLY A 454 -29.18 16.98 22.57
C GLY A 454 -29.45 15.90 21.51
N GLN A 455 -29.98 14.77 21.98
CA GLN A 455 -30.83 13.87 21.20
C GLN A 455 -32.19 14.58 21.00
N GLY A 456 -32.39 15.33 19.90
CA GLY A 456 -33.72 15.82 19.52
C GLY A 456 -33.88 17.24 18.97
N ALA A 457 -32.84 18.09 18.95
CA ALA A 457 -32.95 19.42 18.33
C ALA A 457 -32.57 19.38 16.83
N ARG A 458 -33.36 20.03 15.96
CA ARG A 458 -33.14 20.09 14.50
C ARG A 458 -31.84 20.79 14.08
N THR A 459 -31.20 21.53 14.99
CA THR A 459 -29.88 22.17 14.81
C THR A 459 -29.19 22.24 16.18
N SER A 460 -28.24 21.33 16.43
CA SER A 460 -27.39 21.43 17.62
C SER A 460 -26.28 22.45 17.37
N ILE A 461 -26.20 23.50 18.20
CA ILE A 461 -25.08 24.43 18.18
C ILE A 461 -23.89 23.74 18.85
N PRO A 462 -22.73 23.61 18.18
CA PRO A 462 -21.56 23.00 18.78
C PRO A 462 -21.01 23.89 19.91
N ILE A 463 -20.93 23.32 21.12
CA ILE A 463 -20.34 23.97 22.29
C ILE A 463 -18.83 23.71 22.26
N ILE A 464 -18.03 24.75 22.38
CA ILE A 464 -16.58 24.66 22.49
C ILE A 464 -16.23 24.23 23.91
N ARG A 465 -15.51 23.12 24.03
CA ARG A 465 -15.05 22.57 25.32
C ARG A 465 -13.58 22.83 25.56
N GLN A 466 -12.77 22.80 24.50
CA GLN A 466 -11.34 23.07 24.56
C GLN A 466 -10.92 23.99 23.42
N LYS A 467 -9.96 24.85 23.71
CA LYS A 467 -9.28 25.74 22.76
C LYS A 467 -7.78 25.50 22.85
N ILE A 468 -7.20 24.90 21.82
CA ILE A 468 -5.79 24.51 21.78
C ILE A 468 -5.09 25.34 20.69
N PRO A 469 -4.10 26.19 21.02
CA PRO A 469 -3.32 26.94 20.03
C PRO A 469 -2.63 26.01 19.03
N TYR A 470 -2.55 26.39 17.76
CA TYR A 470 -1.93 25.56 16.71
C TYR A 470 -0.44 25.28 16.99
N GLU A 471 0.25 26.14 17.76
CA GLU A 471 1.64 25.94 18.17
C GLU A 471 1.82 24.74 19.11
N GLN A 472 0.73 24.25 19.72
CA GLN A 472 0.73 23.04 20.54
C GLN A 472 0.39 21.78 19.72
N LEU A 473 0.31 21.93 18.39
CA LEU A 473 0.17 20.83 17.44
C LEU A 473 1.46 20.68 16.63
N ASP A 474 2.07 19.51 16.67
CA ASP A 474 3.19 19.17 15.80
C ASP A 474 2.84 18.00 14.88
N LEU A 475 3.14 18.15 13.60
CA LEU A 475 2.99 17.09 12.62
C LEU A 475 4.35 16.41 12.47
N GLU A 476 4.57 15.35 13.23
CA GLU A 476 5.81 14.57 13.17
C GLU A 476 5.78 13.56 12.04
N VAL A 477 6.94 13.33 11.42
CA VAL A 477 7.16 12.24 10.49
C VAL A 477 8.16 11.31 11.15
N ASN A 478 7.70 10.13 11.56
CA ASN A 478 8.58 9.11 12.12
C ASN A 478 9.33 8.46 10.95
N ALA A 479 10.65 8.70 10.89
CA ALA A 479 11.52 8.20 9.83
C ALA A 479 11.91 6.73 10.03
N GLU A 480 12.23 6.05 8.93
CA GLU A 480 12.64 4.63 8.90
C GLU A 480 13.85 4.32 9.80
N THR A 481 14.70 5.30 10.06
CA THR A 481 15.98 5.13 10.77
C THR A 481 15.85 4.81 12.26
N GLN A 482 14.67 4.95 12.85
CA GLN A 482 14.42 4.59 14.25
C GLN A 482 13.96 3.13 14.42
N ASN A 483 13.64 2.42 13.33
CA ASN A 483 13.03 1.10 13.40
C ASN A 483 14.03 -0.02 13.14
N PHE A 484 13.96 -1.07 13.97
CA PHE A 484 14.76 -2.27 13.76
C PHE A 484 14.40 -2.95 12.44
N MET A 485 13.14 -2.94 12.00
CA MET A 485 12.72 -3.47 10.68
C MET A 485 12.38 -2.32 9.72
N PRO A 486 12.49 -2.51 8.39
CA PRO A 486 12.04 -1.52 7.43
C PRO A 486 10.56 -1.24 7.69
N ALA A 487 10.25 0.05 7.78
CA ALA A 487 8.94 0.54 8.12
C ALA A 487 8.69 1.79 7.28
N ARG A 488 7.44 1.96 6.85
CA ARG A 488 7.06 3.12 6.05
C ARG A 488 7.16 4.38 6.90
N PRO A 489 7.56 5.52 6.31
CA PRO A 489 7.37 6.82 6.93
C PRO A 489 5.89 7.02 7.29
N GLN A 490 5.64 7.44 8.53
CA GLN A 490 4.28 7.70 9.03
C GLN A 490 4.19 9.11 9.59
N MET A 491 3.12 9.81 9.24
CA MET A 491 2.79 11.08 9.86
C MET A 491 1.94 10.87 11.10
N THR A 492 2.30 11.58 12.17
CA THR A 492 1.55 11.63 13.42
C THR A 492 1.34 13.08 13.81
N LEU A 493 0.07 13.48 13.99
CA LEU A 493 -0.26 14.76 14.58
C LEU A 493 -0.26 14.60 16.10
N GLN A 494 0.73 15.19 16.76
CA GLN A 494 0.77 15.31 18.21
C GLN A 494 -0.01 16.55 18.63
N ILE A 495 -0.98 16.37 19.52
CA ILE A 495 -1.80 17.46 20.06
C ILE A 495 -1.56 17.50 21.57
N THR A 496 -0.96 18.59 22.04
CA THR A 496 -0.71 18.80 23.48
C THR A 496 -1.60 19.90 24.01
N ASN A 497 -2.01 19.81 25.27
CA ASN A 497 -2.54 20.94 26.01
C ASN A 497 -1.72 21.11 27.29
N VAL A 498 -0.68 21.94 27.20
CA VAL A 498 0.34 22.10 28.27
C VAL A 498 -0.24 22.51 29.62
N LYS A 499 -1.46 23.07 29.65
CA LYS A 499 -2.15 23.48 30.88
C LYS A 499 -2.84 22.31 31.60
N LEU A 500 -3.23 21.27 30.86
CA LEU A 500 -4.08 20.18 31.38
C LEU A 500 -3.35 18.84 31.45
N SER A 501 -2.52 18.54 30.45
CA SER A 501 -1.76 17.29 30.41
C SER A 501 -0.43 17.52 29.68
N PRO A 502 0.70 17.11 30.28
CA PRO A 502 1.99 17.16 29.60
C PRO A 502 2.13 16.08 28.51
N GLU A 503 1.31 15.02 28.56
CA GLU A 503 1.35 13.96 27.56
C GLU A 503 0.47 14.29 26.34
N PRO A 504 1.00 14.19 25.11
CA PRO A 504 0.26 14.49 23.89
C PRO A 504 -0.73 13.38 23.52
N VAL A 505 -1.85 13.77 22.92
CA VAL A 505 -2.69 12.88 22.12
C VAL A 505 -2.01 12.69 20.76
N ARG A 506 -1.80 11.44 20.34
CA ARG A 506 -1.09 11.10 19.10
C ARG A 506 -2.07 10.55 18.07
N TRP A 507 -2.32 11.31 17.02
CA TRP A 507 -3.23 10.89 15.97
C TRP A 507 -2.47 10.52 14.70
N LYS A 508 -2.56 9.25 14.28
CA LYS A 508 -1.93 8.79 13.04
C LYS A 508 -2.61 9.39 11.82
N VAL A 509 -1.84 10.03 10.95
CA VAL A 509 -2.31 10.72 9.75
C VAL A 509 -1.86 9.95 8.50
N ASN A 510 -2.63 8.93 8.13
CA ASN A 510 -2.45 8.22 6.86
C ASN A 510 -2.89 9.10 5.66
N LEU A 511 -2.68 8.64 4.42
CA LEU A 511 -3.04 9.42 3.22
C LEU A 511 -4.53 9.76 3.18
N LEU A 512 -5.39 8.82 3.58
CA LEU A 512 -6.83 9.02 3.51
C LEU A 512 -7.31 10.11 4.49
N ARG A 513 -6.83 10.06 5.74
CA ARG A 513 -7.13 11.06 6.77
C ARG A 513 -6.57 12.43 6.40
N PHE A 514 -5.35 12.47 5.87
CA PHE A 514 -4.74 13.72 5.38
C PHE A 514 -5.59 14.34 4.27
N GLU A 515 -5.94 13.56 3.24
CA GLU A 515 -6.77 14.02 2.13
C GLU A 515 -8.12 14.54 2.62
N TYR A 516 -8.77 13.80 3.51
CA TYR A 516 -10.07 14.16 4.08
C TYR A 516 -10.00 15.51 4.80
N VAL A 517 -9.05 15.69 5.72
CA VAL A 517 -8.89 16.92 6.51
C VAL A 517 -8.54 18.11 5.61
N MET A 518 -7.64 17.92 4.64
CA MET A 518 -7.20 18.99 3.74
C MET A 518 -8.31 19.41 2.76
N ARG A 519 -9.15 18.49 2.29
CA ARG A 519 -10.35 18.83 1.50
C ARG A 519 -11.37 19.59 2.31
N ARG A 520 -11.65 19.16 3.56
CA ARG A 520 -12.53 19.89 4.49
C ARG A 520 -12.02 21.32 4.69
N ALA A 521 -10.70 21.51 4.85
CA ALA A 521 -10.07 22.82 4.98
C ALA A 521 -10.21 23.68 3.71
N SER A 522 -10.25 23.05 2.53
CA SER A 522 -10.47 23.72 1.24
C SER A 522 -11.95 23.93 0.89
N GLY A 523 -12.87 23.41 1.71
CA GLY A 523 -14.32 23.53 1.50
C GLY A 523 -14.93 22.44 0.61
N GLY A 524 -14.16 21.42 0.26
CA GLY A 524 -14.64 20.24 -0.45
C GLY A 524 -15.27 19.22 0.49
N THR A 525 -16.33 18.55 0.03
CA THR A 525 -16.85 17.32 0.65
C THR A 525 -16.37 16.14 -0.20
N SER A 526 -15.56 15.24 0.38
CA SER A 526 -15.21 14.00 -0.31
C SER A 526 -16.36 13.01 -0.20
N ASN A 527 -16.76 12.39 -1.32
CA ASN A 527 -17.61 11.18 -1.33
C ASN A 527 -16.79 9.88 -1.24
N VAL A 528 -15.45 9.95 -1.36
CA VAL A 528 -14.59 8.76 -1.26
C VAL A 528 -14.28 8.53 0.21
N LEU A 529 -14.94 7.52 0.80
CA LEU A 529 -14.67 6.95 2.12
C LEU A 529 -14.84 7.93 3.30
N SER A 530 -15.78 8.88 3.18
CA SER A 530 -16.07 9.85 4.24
C SER A 530 -16.45 9.18 5.57
N GLU A 531 -17.15 8.05 5.54
CA GLU A 531 -17.67 7.40 6.74
C GLU A 531 -16.57 6.86 7.67
N GLU A 532 -15.53 6.22 7.13
CA GLU A 532 -14.39 5.70 7.91
C GLU A 532 -13.60 6.85 8.53
N CYS A 533 -13.32 7.90 7.75
CA CYS A 533 -12.66 9.10 8.26
C CYS A 533 -13.51 9.85 9.30
N ASP A 534 -14.83 9.90 9.12
CA ASP A 534 -15.75 10.54 10.06
C ASP A 534 -15.74 9.82 11.42
N LEU A 535 -15.68 8.49 11.43
CA LEU A 535 -15.55 7.71 12.67
C LEU A 535 -14.21 7.98 13.36
N ASP A 536 -13.10 7.93 12.63
CA ASP A 536 -11.76 8.20 13.17
C ASP A 536 -11.64 9.61 13.76
N ILE A 537 -12.19 10.62 13.09
CA ILE A 537 -12.18 12.00 13.57
C ILE A 537 -13.07 12.16 14.81
N ARG A 538 -14.19 11.44 14.90
CA ARG A 538 -14.99 11.41 16.14
C ARG A 538 -14.20 10.78 17.28
N HIS A 539 -13.51 9.66 17.03
CA HIS A 539 -12.63 9.05 18.03
C HIS A 539 -11.53 10.00 18.52
N LEU A 540 -10.87 10.71 17.61
CA LEU A 540 -9.90 11.75 17.97
C LEU A 540 -10.54 12.83 18.85
N LYS A 541 -11.72 13.33 18.47
CA LYS A 541 -12.44 14.36 19.22
C LYS A 541 -12.79 13.88 20.62
N ASP A 542 -13.31 12.66 20.75
CA ASP A 542 -13.71 12.08 22.03
C ASP A 542 -12.50 11.80 22.93
N GLU A 543 -11.37 11.38 22.35
CA GLU A 543 -10.09 11.23 23.07
C GLU A 543 -9.59 12.58 23.58
N LEU A 544 -9.62 13.63 22.75
CA LEU A 544 -9.24 14.99 23.17
C LEU A 544 -10.15 15.50 24.28
N LEU A 545 -11.47 15.28 24.18
CA LEU A 545 -12.43 15.65 25.22
C LEU A 545 -12.18 14.90 26.52
N THR A 546 -11.76 13.63 26.45
CA THR A 546 -11.49 12.79 27.63
C THR A 546 -10.14 13.11 28.27
N ARG A 547 -9.10 13.32 27.46
CA ARG A 547 -7.74 13.58 27.92
C ARG A 547 -7.58 14.98 28.47
N PHE A 548 -8.23 15.96 27.85
CA PHE A 548 -8.17 17.36 28.23
C PHE A 548 -9.47 17.79 28.92
N GLN A 549 -10.05 16.94 29.78
CA GLN A 549 -11.21 17.31 30.57
C GLN A 549 -10.88 18.51 31.47
N THR A 550 -11.65 19.58 31.32
CA THR A 550 -11.73 20.65 32.30
C THR A 550 -12.92 20.41 33.20
N GLY A 551 -12.78 20.66 34.51
CA GLY A 551 -13.93 20.68 35.43
C GLY A 551 -14.98 21.71 34.94
N PRO A 552 -16.27 21.54 35.30
CA PRO A 552 -17.30 22.48 34.89
C PRO A 552 -17.01 23.87 35.48
N THR A 553 -16.54 24.80 34.67
CA THR A 553 -16.58 26.22 35.00
C THR A 553 -18.00 26.71 34.71
N GLY A 554 -18.85 26.72 35.72
CA GLY A 554 -20.26 27.12 35.63
C GLY A 554 -20.49 28.59 35.24
N ASP A 555 -19.43 29.37 35.01
CA ASP A 555 -19.51 30.82 34.81
C ASP A 555 -19.71 31.23 33.34
N HIS A 556 -19.40 30.37 32.37
CA HIS A 556 -19.54 30.70 30.94
C HIS A 556 -19.63 29.48 30.01
N ILE A 557 -20.21 29.69 28.83
CA ILE A 557 -20.30 28.73 27.72
C ILE A 557 -19.68 29.36 26.48
N GLU A 558 -18.75 28.65 25.84
CA GLU A 558 -18.21 29.03 24.54
C GLU A 558 -18.91 28.30 23.40
N PHE A 559 -19.24 28.99 22.31
CA PHE A 559 -19.94 28.42 21.15
C PHE A 559 -19.61 29.18 19.87
N PHE A 560 -19.98 28.63 18.71
CA PHE A 560 -19.83 29.32 17.43
C PHE A 560 -21.10 30.11 17.07
N GLU A 561 -20.95 31.40 16.77
CA GLU A 561 -22.01 32.27 16.26
C GLU A 561 -21.76 32.62 14.78
N LEU A 562 -22.83 32.62 13.97
CA LEU A 562 -22.76 33.05 12.58
C LEU A 562 -22.70 34.58 12.50
N THR A 563 -21.59 35.11 11.99
CA THR A 563 -21.42 36.54 11.68
C THR A 563 -21.46 36.78 10.17
N GLY A 564 -21.54 38.04 9.72
CA GLY A 564 -21.45 38.39 8.30
C GLY A 564 -20.16 37.94 7.59
N SER A 565 -19.13 37.53 8.35
CA SER A 565 -17.86 37.01 7.85
C SER A 565 -17.68 35.50 8.06
N GLY A 566 -18.73 34.78 8.50
CA GLY A 566 -18.70 33.36 8.84
C GLY A 566 -18.81 33.08 10.34
N TYR A 567 -18.62 31.81 10.72
CA TYR A 567 -18.73 31.37 12.12
C TYR A 567 -17.52 31.82 12.95
N ARG A 568 -17.77 32.45 14.10
CA ARG A 568 -16.74 32.89 15.06
C ARG A 568 -17.04 32.38 16.47
N PRO A 569 -16.01 32.08 17.29
CA PRO A 569 -16.20 31.71 18.68
C PRO A 569 -16.74 32.92 19.47
N GLN A 570 -17.72 32.67 20.34
CA GLN A 570 -18.32 33.63 21.27
C GLN A 570 -18.39 33.03 22.66
N VAL A 571 -18.45 33.90 23.67
CA VAL A 571 -18.55 33.53 25.08
C VAL A 571 -19.84 34.08 25.66
N LEU A 572 -20.71 33.20 26.16
CA LEU A 572 -21.88 33.57 26.94
C LEU A 572 -21.56 33.37 28.42
N ARG A 573 -21.60 34.44 29.22
CA ARG A 573 -21.48 34.33 30.69
C ARG A 573 -22.81 33.88 31.28
N LEU A 574 -22.78 32.86 32.12
CA LEU A 574 -23.95 32.39 32.84
C LEU A 574 -24.13 33.26 34.09
N PRO A 575 -25.36 33.65 34.45
CA PRO A 575 -25.61 34.35 35.70
C PRO A 575 -25.22 33.42 36.87
N GLN A 576 -24.43 33.93 37.81
CA GLN A 576 -24.23 33.24 39.09
C GLN A 576 -25.61 33.10 39.74
N GLU A 577 -25.95 31.89 40.20
CA GLU A 577 -27.12 31.68 41.04
C GLU A 577 -27.01 32.67 42.22
N VAL A 578 -27.95 33.62 42.29
CA VAL A 578 -28.14 34.41 43.50
C VAL A 578 -28.66 33.41 44.52
N GLU A 579 -27.79 32.98 45.45
CA GLU A 579 -28.22 32.28 46.66
C GLU A 579 -29.36 33.09 47.28
N ALA A 580 -30.56 32.52 47.27
CA ALA A 580 -31.76 33.06 47.91
C ALA A 580 -32.15 32.16 49.08
#